data_AF-A0A935ZJ87-F1
#
_entry.id   AF-A0A935ZJ87-F1
#
_cell.length_a   1.000
_cell.length_b   1.000
_cell.length_c   1.000
_cell.angle_alpha   90.00
_cell.angle_beta   90.00
_cell.angle_gamma   90.00
#
_symmetry.space_group_name_H-M   'P 1'
#
loop_
_entity.id
_entity.type
_entity.pdbx_description
1 polymer ?
#
loop_
_entity_poly.entity_id
_entity_poly.type
_entity_poly.pdbx_seq_one_letter_code
_entity_poly.pdbx_strand_id
1 'polypeptide(L)'
;MEPDADALIEAMQRLGLLLAQEDAALRSFDLAGIAAAAEAKLELEPELEAARTALGGAELAPAQRERLSALHDGIATAARANLRRLKASLDAVTALVDHATGRSASGYGRSGHGQIRPVLASEVG
;
A
#
# COMPACT_ATOMS: atom_id res chain seq x y z
N MET A 1 15.75 20.39 30.66
CA MET A 1 15.00 20.15 29.41
C MET A 1 14.35 18.80 29.59
N GLU A 2 13.03 18.74 29.69
CA GLU A 2 12.33 17.45 29.68
C GLU A 2 12.57 16.76 28.33
N PRO A 3 12.73 15.43 28.31
CA PRO A 3 12.81 14.70 27.05
C PRO A 3 11.47 14.84 26.32
N ASP A 4 11.51 15.32 25.09
CA ASP A 4 10.31 15.68 24.32
C ASP A 4 9.67 14.45 23.66
N ALA A 5 9.28 13.49 24.51
CA ALA A 5 8.51 12.32 24.11
C ALA A 5 7.16 12.72 23.49
N ASP A 6 6.62 13.87 23.92
CA ASP A 6 5.36 14.39 23.44
C ASP A 6 5.47 14.86 21.98
N ALA A 7 6.58 15.50 21.57
CA ALA A 7 6.84 15.79 20.16
C ALA A 7 6.91 14.53 19.29
N LEU A 8 7.55 13.45 19.77
CA LEU A 8 7.58 12.19 19.02
C LEU A 8 6.17 11.56 18.92
N ILE A 9 5.42 11.56 20.03
CA ILE A 9 4.03 11.10 20.05
C ILE A 9 3.19 11.88 19.05
N GLU A 10 3.31 13.21 19.02
CA GLU A 10 2.56 14.06 18.10
C GLU A 10 2.94 13.78 16.64
N ALA A 11 4.23 13.70 16.33
CA ALA A 11 4.70 13.38 14.98
C ALA A 11 4.19 12.00 14.51
N MET A 12 4.22 10.99 15.39
CA MET A 12 3.67 9.66 15.10
C MET A 12 2.14 9.67 14.91
N GLN A 13 1.41 10.50 15.67
CA GLN A 13 -0.03 10.66 15.47
C GLN A 13 -0.34 11.30 14.11
N ARG A 14 0.41 12.32 13.70
CA ARG A 14 0.30 12.93 12.37
C ARG A 14 0.58 11.91 11.27
N LEU A 15 1.62 11.09 11.40
CA LEU A 15 1.90 10.01 10.45
C LEU A 15 0.73 9.02 10.36
N GLY A 16 0.13 8.65 11.50
CA GLY A 16 -1.06 7.81 11.54
C GLY A 16 -2.25 8.39 10.78
N LEU A 17 -2.48 9.70 10.88
CA LEU A 17 -3.51 10.41 10.12
C LEU A 17 -3.23 10.39 8.61
N LEU A 18 -1.98 10.65 8.20
CA LEU A 18 -1.57 10.60 6.80
C LEU A 18 -1.75 9.21 6.19
N LEU A 19 -1.47 8.14 6.94
CA LEU A 19 -1.71 6.76 6.51
C LEU A 19 -3.21 6.45 6.37
N ALA A 20 -4.07 7.01 7.23
CA ALA A 20 -5.52 6.85 7.10
C ALA A 20 -6.06 7.62 5.87
N GLN A 21 -5.54 8.81 5.60
CA GLN A 21 -5.86 9.57 4.38
C GLN A 21 -5.42 8.82 3.12
N GLU A 22 -4.22 8.25 3.13
CA GLU A 22 -3.74 7.41 2.03
C GLU A 22 -4.64 6.18 1.83
N ASP A 23 -5.07 5.47 2.88
CA ASP A 23 -6.01 4.34 2.73
C ASP A 23 -7.33 4.78 2.08
N ALA A 24 -7.86 5.94 2.50
CA ALA A 24 -9.08 6.49 1.91
C ALA A 24 -8.90 6.84 0.42
N ALA A 25 -7.78 7.46 0.06
CA ALA A 25 -7.43 7.78 -1.32
C ALA A 25 -7.22 6.50 -2.17
N LEU A 26 -6.54 5.49 -1.62
CA LEU A 26 -6.35 4.20 -2.26
C LEU A 26 -7.66 3.45 -2.50
N ARG A 27 -8.62 3.53 -1.57
CA ARG A 27 -9.93 2.89 -1.72
C ARG A 27 -10.80 3.56 -2.78
N SER A 28 -10.63 4.87 -2.96
CA SER A 28 -11.36 5.67 -3.95
C SER A 28 -10.61 5.79 -5.28
N PHE A 29 -9.41 5.21 -5.39
CA PHE A 29 -8.51 5.36 -6.54
C PHE A 29 -8.19 6.83 -6.86
N ASP A 30 -8.17 7.69 -5.84
CA ASP A 30 -7.78 9.09 -5.97
C ASP A 30 -6.26 9.22 -6.03
N LEU A 31 -5.72 9.30 -7.26
CA LEU A 31 -4.28 9.42 -7.49
C LEU A 31 -3.70 10.73 -6.92
N ALA A 32 -4.46 11.83 -6.97
CA ALA A 32 -4.01 13.10 -6.41
C ALA A 32 -3.93 13.03 -4.89
N GLY A 33 -4.93 12.43 -4.25
CA GLY A 33 -4.93 12.16 -2.81
C GLY A 33 -3.80 11.23 -2.37
N ILE A 34 -3.49 10.18 -3.14
CA ILE A 34 -2.35 9.28 -2.87
C ILE A 34 -1.03 10.05 -2.96
N ALA A 35 -0.85 10.88 -4.00
CA ALA A 35 0.36 11.68 -4.16
C ALA A 35 0.52 12.72 -3.04
N ALA A 36 -0.54 13.45 -2.70
CA ALA A 36 -0.54 14.43 -1.62
C ALA A 36 -0.20 13.80 -0.26
N ALA A 37 -0.77 12.61 0.04
CA ALA A 37 -0.44 11.88 1.26
C ALA A 37 1.02 11.39 1.27
N ALA A 38 1.58 11.02 0.12
CA ALA A 38 2.99 10.64 0.00
C ALA A 38 3.92 11.83 0.24
N GLU A 39 3.63 12.99 -0.36
CA GLU A 39 4.38 14.24 -0.17
C GLU A 39 4.36 14.69 1.29
N ALA A 40 3.18 14.74 1.91
CA ALA A 40 3.05 15.12 3.32
C ALA A 40 3.80 14.18 4.27
N LYS A 41 3.92 12.88 3.94
CA LYS A 41 4.73 11.93 4.72
C LYS A 41 6.24 12.20 4.59
N LEU A 42 6.71 12.60 3.40
CA LEU A 42 8.10 12.99 3.18
C LEU A 42 8.43 14.29 3.93
N GLU A 43 7.51 15.26 3.95
CA GLU A 43 7.67 16.50 4.71
C GLU A 43 7.73 16.27 6.23
N LEU A 44 7.04 15.24 6.73
CA LEU A 44 7.03 14.87 8.15
C LEU A 44 8.28 14.09 8.60
N GLU A 45 9.01 13.46 7.69
CA GLU A 45 10.22 12.68 7.97
C GLU A 45 11.29 13.43 8.80
N PRO A 46 11.68 14.68 8.47
CA PRO A 46 12.64 15.43 9.28
C PRO A 46 12.13 15.73 10.70
N GLU A 47 10.82 15.98 10.89
CA GLU A 47 10.24 16.20 12.21
C GLU A 47 10.29 14.93 13.06
N LEU A 48 9.97 13.78 12.47
CA LEU A 48 10.05 12.48 13.13
C LEU A 48 11.48 12.14 13.56
N GLU A 49 12.46 12.37 12.69
CA GLU A 49 13.85 12.08 13.00
C GLU A 49 14.42 13.06 14.03
N ALA A 50 14.05 14.34 13.97
CA ALA A 50 14.42 15.32 14.98
C ALA A 50 13.84 14.96 16.36
N ALA A 51 12.55 14.61 16.43
CA ALA A 51 11.89 14.21 17.67
C ALA A 51 12.49 12.91 18.24
N ARG A 52 12.79 11.93 17.38
CA ARG A 52 13.45 10.67 17.77
C ARG A 52 14.87 10.90 18.28
N THR A 53 15.61 11.79 17.65
CA THR A 53 16.97 12.17 18.09
C THR A 53 16.94 12.91 19.42
N ALA A 54 16.00 13.86 19.58
CA ALA A 54 15.81 14.61 20.83
C ALA A 54 15.39 13.72 22.00
N LEU A 55 14.61 12.66 21.73
CA LEU A 55 14.27 11.66 22.74
C LEU A 55 15.45 10.76 23.14
N GLY A 56 16.55 10.78 22.38
CA GLY A 56 17.72 9.90 22.46
C GLY A 56 18.04 9.35 23.87
N GLY A 57 17.73 8.07 24.08
CA GLY A 57 18.06 7.32 25.30
C GLY A 57 17.40 7.82 26.59
N ALA A 58 16.48 8.79 26.50
CA ALA A 58 15.81 9.33 27.67
C ALA A 58 14.93 8.26 28.34
N GLU A 59 14.91 8.28 29.67
CA GLU A 59 13.97 7.46 30.43
C GLU A 59 12.55 7.98 30.24
N LEU A 60 11.76 7.19 29.53
CA LEU A 60 10.34 7.45 29.32
C LEU A 60 9.50 6.93 30.49
N ALA A 61 8.52 7.73 30.89
CA ALA A 61 7.49 7.28 31.81
C ALA A 61 6.76 6.05 31.22
N PRO A 62 6.31 5.08 32.06
CA PRO A 62 5.63 3.87 31.58
C PRO A 62 4.47 4.15 30.61
N ALA A 63 3.66 5.18 30.90
CA ALA A 63 2.54 5.58 30.05
C ALA A 63 2.98 6.11 28.67
N GLN A 64 4.10 6.84 28.60
CA GLN A 64 4.64 7.31 27.32
C GLN A 64 5.20 6.15 26.49
N ARG A 65 5.89 5.19 27.13
CA ARG A 65 6.36 3.97 26.45
C ARG A 65 5.22 3.15 25.87
N GLU A 66 4.17 2.91 26.66
CA GLU A 66 3.01 2.16 26.21
C GLU A 66 2.32 2.87 25.03
N ARG A 67 2.14 4.19 25.13
CA ARG A 67 1.54 4.99 24.06
C ARG A 67 2.38 4.99 22.77
N LEU A 68 3.69 5.16 22.86
CA LEU A 68 4.60 5.10 21.72
C LEU A 68 4.59 3.70 21.07
N SER A 69 4.59 2.64 21.89
CA SER A 69 4.49 1.27 21.39
C SER A 69 3.19 1.04 20.62
N ALA A 70 2.05 1.46 21.19
CA ALA A 70 0.75 1.33 20.54
C ALA A 70 0.67 2.12 19.23
N LEU A 71 1.21 3.34 19.20
CA LEU A 71 1.29 4.15 17.98
C LEU A 71 2.16 3.48 16.91
N HIS A 72 3.32 2.96 17.30
CA HIS A 72 4.23 2.26 16.40
C HIS A 72 3.55 1.05 15.74
N ASP A 73 2.90 0.20 16.54
CA ASP A 73 2.23 -1.00 16.04
C ASP A 73 1.04 -0.65 15.14
N GLY A 74 0.29 0.39 15.48
CA GLY A 74 -0.79 0.94 14.65
C GLY A 74 -0.29 1.45 13.30
N ILE A 75 0.75 2.29 13.30
CA ILE A 75 1.39 2.83 12.09
C ILE A 75 1.92 1.69 11.22
N ALA A 76 2.65 0.74 11.80
CA ALA A 76 3.20 -0.40 11.08
C ALA A 76 2.09 -1.25 10.43
N THR A 77 0.98 -1.43 11.13
CA THR A 77 -0.18 -2.16 10.62
C THR A 77 -0.85 -1.42 9.46
N ALA A 78 -1.09 -0.12 9.61
CA ALA A 78 -1.69 0.72 8.58
C ALA A 78 -0.81 0.80 7.33
N ALA A 79 0.49 1.06 7.48
CA ALA A 79 1.44 1.10 6.38
C ALA A 79 1.49 -0.22 5.59
N ARG A 80 1.51 -1.36 6.27
CA ARG A 80 1.45 -2.68 5.62
C ARG A 80 0.12 -2.91 4.89
N ALA A 81 -0.99 -2.41 5.40
CA ALA A 81 -2.29 -2.51 4.73
C ALA A 81 -2.29 -1.68 3.43
N ASN A 82 -1.82 -0.43 3.48
CA ASN A 82 -1.73 0.45 2.32
C ASN A 82 -0.79 -0.13 1.25
N LEU A 83 0.39 -0.63 1.65
CA LEU A 83 1.34 -1.28 0.75
C LEU A 83 0.73 -2.51 0.04
N ARG A 84 0.00 -3.36 0.77
CA ARG A 84 -0.69 -4.52 0.17
C ARG A 84 -1.72 -4.09 -0.87
N ARG A 85 -2.46 -3.01 -0.61
CA ARG A 85 -3.46 -2.46 -1.53
C ARG A 85 -2.82 -1.84 -2.78
N LEU A 86 -1.73 -1.09 -2.60
CA LEU A 86 -0.91 -0.56 -3.69
C LEU A 86 -0.36 -1.69 -4.57
N LYS A 87 0.21 -2.74 -3.96
CA LYS A 87 0.70 -3.90 -4.69
C LYS A 87 -0.41 -4.58 -5.49
N ALA A 88 -1.57 -4.84 -4.88
CA ALA A 88 -2.70 -5.44 -5.59
C ALA A 88 -3.16 -4.57 -6.78
N SER A 89 -3.15 -3.25 -6.62
CA SER A 89 -3.48 -2.31 -7.70
C SER A 89 -2.45 -2.35 -8.83
N LEU A 90 -1.15 -2.39 -8.49
CA LEU A 90 -0.06 -2.52 -9.47
C LEU A 90 -0.12 -3.86 -10.23
N ASP A 91 -0.39 -4.96 -9.52
CA ASP A 91 -0.56 -6.29 -10.13
C ASP A 91 -1.71 -6.26 -11.15
N ALA A 92 -2.84 -5.63 -10.80
CA ALA A 92 -3.99 -5.48 -11.70
C ALA A 92 -3.67 -4.61 -12.93
N VAL A 93 -2.99 -3.48 -12.75
CA VAL A 93 -2.56 -2.62 -13.86
C VAL A 93 -1.58 -3.35 -14.78
N THR A 94 -0.64 -4.11 -14.22
CA THR A 94 0.33 -4.91 -14.98
C THR A 94 -0.38 -5.95 -15.83
N ALA A 95 -1.35 -6.67 -15.26
CA ALA A 95 -2.16 -7.64 -15.99
C ALA A 95 -2.95 -6.98 -17.14
N LEU A 96 -3.53 -5.79 -16.92
CA LEU A 96 -4.22 -5.03 -17.96
C LEU A 96 -3.27 -4.59 -19.09
N VAL A 97 -2.08 -4.11 -18.75
CA VAL A 97 -1.06 -3.74 -19.74
C VAL A 97 -0.64 -4.95 -20.56
N ASP A 98 -0.37 -6.09 -19.93
CA ASP A 98 0.03 -7.30 -20.65
C ASP A 98 -1.08 -7.84 -21.55
N HIS A 99 -2.35 -7.71 -21.15
CA HIS A 99 -3.48 -7.98 -22.02
C HIS A 99 -3.53 -7.04 -23.22
N ALA A 100 -3.42 -5.72 -22.99
CA ALA A 100 -3.47 -4.70 -24.04
C ALA A 100 -2.30 -4.80 -25.03
N THR A 101 -1.11 -5.19 -24.57
CA THR A 101 0.08 -5.34 -25.43
C THR A 101 0.22 -6.73 -26.05
N GLY A 102 -0.74 -7.63 -25.86
CA GLY A 102 -0.69 -9.00 -26.38
C GLY A 102 0.43 -9.87 -25.77
N ARG A 103 0.96 -9.46 -24.61
CA ARG A 103 1.95 -10.22 -23.82
C ARG A 103 1.31 -11.20 -22.83
N SER A 104 -0.02 -11.17 -22.70
CA SER A 104 -0.78 -12.24 -22.04
C SER A 104 -0.36 -13.57 -22.66
N ALA A 105 0.14 -14.47 -21.81
CA ALA A 105 0.69 -15.76 -22.19
C ALA A 105 0.00 -16.35 -23.44
N SER A 106 0.71 -16.29 -24.57
CA SER A 106 0.52 -17.16 -25.73
C SER A 106 0.90 -18.60 -25.34
N GLY A 107 0.21 -19.13 -24.34
CA GLY A 107 0.42 -20.42 -23.69
C GLY A 107 -0.80 -21.35 -23.75
N TYR A 108 -1.84 -20.98 -24.50
CA TYR A 108 -2.86 -21.93 -24.97
C TYR A 108 -2.69 -22.16 -26.47
N GLY A 109 -1.57 -22.80 -26.83
CA GLY A 109 -1.19 -23.00 -28.22
C GLY A 109 -0.12 -24.09 -28.41
N ARG A 110 -0.40 -25.32 -27.96
CA ARG A 110 0.12 -26.65 -28.38
C ARG A 110 0.07 -27.58 -27.16
N SER A 111 -0.45 -28.81 -27.17
CA SER A 111 -0.70 -29.75 -28.27
C SER A 111 -1.33 -31.03 -27.66
N GLY A 112 -2.32 -31.65 -28.33
CA GLY A 112 -2.66 -33.06 -28.06
C GLY A 112 -4.11 -33.46 -28.35
N HIS A 113 -4.36 -33.90 -29.59
CA HIS A 113 -5.43 -34.84 -30.02
C HIS A 113 -6.90 -34.58 -29.66
N GLY A 114 -7.63 -34.03 -30.62
CA GLY A 114 -9.09 -34.14 -30.72
C GLY A 114 -9.56 -33.58 -32.05
N GLN A 115 -9.63 -34.43 -33.08
CA GLN A 115 -10.17 -34.05 -34.38
C GLN A 115 -11.57 -33.49 -34.22
N ILE A 116 -11.76 -32.19 -34.43
CA ILE A 116 -13.10 -31.64 -34.69
C ILE A 116 -13.37 -31.87 -36.18
N ARG A 117 -14.05 -32.99 -36.47
CA ARG A 117 -14.61 -33.25 -37.80
C ARG A 117 -15.62 -32.15 -38.13
N PRO A 118 -15.62 -31.58 -39.34
CA PRO A 118 -16.76 -30.79 -39.79
C PRO A 118 -17.95 -31.74 -39.95
N VAL A 119 -18.99 -31.55 -39.14
CA VAL A 119 -20.30 -32.14 -39.40
C VAL A 119 -20.91 -31.34 -40.54
N LEU A 120 -20.91 -31.92 -41.74
CA LEU A 120 -21.80 -31.50 -42.81
C LEU A 120 -23.23 -31.79 -42.34
N ALA A 121 -23.96 -30.74 -41.98
CA ALA A 121 -25.41 -30.79 -41.86
C ALA A 121 -26.00 -30.08 -43.08
N SER A 122 -26.27 -30.83 -44.15
CA SER A 122 -27.14 -30.41 -45.25
C SER A 122 -27.59 -31.60 -46.09
N GLU A 123 -28.41 -32.47 -45.49
CA GLU A 123 -29.55 -33.16 -46.10
C GLU A 123 -30.55 -33.26 -44.91
N VAL A 124 -31.76 -32.71 -44.92
CA VAL A 124 -32.93 -33.03 -45.76
C VAL A 124 -33.95 -31.90 -45.59
N GLY A 125 -34.59 -31.48 -46.69
CA GLY A 125 -35.73 -30.56 -46.72
C GLY A 125 -35.96 -29.96 -48.10
#